data_AF-A0A3S3U483-F1
#
_entry.id   AF-A0A3S3U483-F1
#
_cell.length_a   1.000
_cell.length_b   1.000
_cell.length_c   1.000
_cell.angle_alpha   90.00
_cell.angle_beta   90.00
_cell.angle_gamma   90.00
#
_symmetry.space_group_name_H-M   'P 1'
#
loop_
_entity.id
_entity.type
_entity.pdbx_description
1 polymer ?
#
loop_
_entity_poly.entity_id
_entity_poly.type
_entity_poly.pdbx_seq_one_letter_code
_entity_poly.pdbx_strand_id
1 'polypeptide(L)' 'MGEGERTVWDDPKNEANILGRHIDFADLDEAFDGRFVVVAEDRRRDYGERRFNMLVAVRGVIRFLDDSFKNRITSPRGA' A
#
# COMPACT_ATOMS: atom_id res chain seq x y z
N MET A 1 -15.84 -1.43 -5.02
CA MET A 1 -14.42 -1.77 -5.23
C MET A 1 -13.86 -0.59 -5.98
N GLY A 2 -12.84 0.05 -5.42
CA GLY A 2 -12.24 1.26 -5.95
C GLY A 2 -10.96 0.91 -6.70
N GLU A 3 -10.68 1.71 -7.72
CA GLU A 3 -9.49 1.57 -8.56
C GLU A 3 -8.85 2.94 -8.79
N GLY A 4 -7.52 2.97 -8.77
CA GLY A 4 -6.66 4.09 -9.16
C GLY A 4 -5.71 3.65 -10.28
N GLU A 5 -4.76 4.50 -10.68
CA GLU A 5 -3.88 4.18 -11.81
C GLU A 5 -2.98 2.97 -11.51
N ARG A 6 -2.52 2.82 -10.25
CA ARG A 6 -1.62 1.74 -9.82
C ARG A 6 -2.13 0.93 -8.64
N THR A 7 -3.36 1.16 -8.22
CA THR A 7 -3.92 0.61 -6.98
C THR A 7 -5.35 0.12 -7.18
N VAL A 8 -5.70 -0.98 -6.52
CA VAL A 8 -7.07 -1.53 -6.46
C VAL A 8 -7.36 -1.86 -5.00
N TRP A 9 -8.58 -1.56 -4.55
CA TRP A 9 -8.95 -1.76 -3.16
C TRP A 9 -10.45 -2.05 -2.96
N ASP A 10 -10.76 -2.59 -1.78
CA ASP A 10 -12.14 -2.76 -1.31
C ASP A 10 -12.64 -1.48 -0.63
N ASP A 11 -13.80 -0.96 -1.01
CA ASP A 11 -14.32 0.31 -0.47
C ASP A 11 -14.51 0.30 1.05
N PRO A 12 -15.09 -0.76 1.68
CA PRO A 12 -15.22 -0.81 3.14
C PRO A 12 -13.87 -0.74 3.86
N LYS A 13 -12.81 -1.17 3.17
CA LYS A 13 -11.45 -1.16 3.67
C LYS A 13 -10.79 0.20 3.51
N ASN A 14 -11.06 0.89 2.40
CA ASN A 14 -10.62 2.27 2.21
C ASN A 14 -11.28 3.18 3.24
N GLU A 15 -12.59 3.05 3.45
CA GLU A 15 -13.31 3.82 4.48
C GLU A 15 -12.71 3.59 5.88
N ALA A 16 -12.44 2.33 6.25
CA ALA A 16 -11.79 2.02 7.52
C ALA A 16 -10.39 2.64 7.64
N ASN A 17 -9.62 2.73 6.56
CA ASN A 17 -8.30 3.36 6.56
C ASN A 17 -8.36 4.89 6.57
N ILE A 18 -9.33 5.50 5.91
CA ILE A 18 -9.57 6.94 5.99
C ILE A 18 -9.94 7.31 7.42
N LEU A 19 -10.83 6.53 8.06
CA LEU A 19 -11.28 6.77 9.43
C LEU A 19 -10.20 6.47 10.48
N GLY A 20 -9.48 5.36 10.34
CA GLY A 20 -8.51 4.92 11.34
C GLY A 20 -7.11 5.49 11.17
N ARG A 21 -6.73 5.89 9.95
CA ARG A 21 -5.35 6.25 9.60
C ARG A 21 -5.24 7.50 8.73
N HIS A 22 -6.35 8.12 8.33
CA HIS A 22 -6.38 9.29 7.46
C HIS A 22 -5.60 9.09 6.14
N ILE A 23 -5.69 7.87 5.60
CA ILE A 23 -5.10 7.49 4.32
C ILE A 23 -6.26 7.11 3.40
N ASP A 24 -6.40 7.85 2.31
CA ASP A 24 -7.20 7.42 1.16
C ASP A 24 -6.28 6.66 0.20
N PHE A 25 -6.72 5.49 -0.24
CA PHE A 25 -5.99 4.69 -1.22
C PHE A 25 -5.91 5.34 -2.59
N ALA A 26 -6.87 6.18 -2.97
CA ALA A 26 -6.82 6.93 -4.22
C ALA A 26 -5.63 7.92 -4.28
N ASP A 27 -5.14 8.37 -3.13
CA ASP A 27 -4.01 9.29 -3.01
C ASP A 27 -2.64 8.59 -3.04
N LEU A 28 -2.60 7.25 -3.09
CA LEU A 28 -1.37 6.48 -2.97
C LEU A 28 -0.61 6.30 -4.28
N ASP A 29 -1.09 6.78 -5.43
CA ASP A 29 -0.36 6.62 -6.69
C ASP A 29 1.07 7.22 -6.66
N GLU A 30 1.29 8.28 -5.87
CA GLU A 30 2.62 8.86 -5.60
C GLU A 30 3.51 7.90 -4.81
N ALA A 31 2.94 7.10 -3.90
CA ALA A 31 3.71 6.13 -3.12
C ALA A 31 4.36 5.03 -3.98
N PHE A 32 3.82 4.78 -5.16
CA PHE A 32 4.31 3.76 -6.09
C PHE A 32 5.29 4.31 -7.14
N ASP A 33 5.71 5.57 -7.03
CA ASP A 33 6.69 6.16 -7.94
C ASP A 33 8.15 5.74 -7.65
N GLY A 34 8.36 4.99 -6.56
CA GLY A 34 9.64 4.43 -6.15
C GLY A 34 10.54 5.40 -5.36
N ARG A 35 10.12 6.64 -5.13
CA ARG A 35 10.89 7.62 -4.34
C ARG A 35 10.57 7.46 -2.86
N PHE A 36 11.63 7.43 -2.04
CA PHE A 36 11.53 7.35 -0.58
C PHE A 36 10.67 6.18 -0.07
N VAL A 37 10.69 5.05 -0.78
CA VAL A 37 9.95 3.84 -0.41
C VAL A 37 10.89 2.81 0.21
N VAL A 38 10.46 2.22 1.32
CA VAL A 38 11.08 1.04 1.92
C VAL A 38 10.02 -0.06 1.96
N VAL A 39 10.29 -1.18 1.30
CA VAL A 39 9.41 -2.35 1.28
C VAL A 39 10.07 -3.47 2.06
N ALA A 40 9.35 -4.07 3.00
CA ALA A 40 9.81 -5.18 3.81
C ALA A 40 8.76 -6.30 3.80
N GLU A 41 9.19 -7.54 3.61
CA GLU A 41 8.31 -8.69 3.74
C GLU A 41 7.88 -8.87 5.21
N ASP A 42 6.57 -8.95 5.45
CA ASP A 42 6.03 -9.27 6.76
C ASP A 42 6.05 -10.78 6.97
N ARG A 43 6.95 -11.22 7.85
CA ARG A 43 7.11 -12.63 8.25
C ARG A 43 6.60 -12.91 9.67
N ARG A 44 5.87 -11.97 10.28
CA ARG A 44 5.44 -12.09 11.69
C ARG A 44 4.42 -13.21 11.91
N ARG A 45 3.60 -13.51 10.89
CA ARG A 45 2.67 -14.65 10.91
C ARG A 45 2.65 -15.29 9.53
N ASP A 46 2.45 -16.60 9.51
CA ASP A 46 2.20 -17.33 8.27
C ASP A 46 0.72 -17.17 7.92
N TYR A 47 0.44 -16.22 7.03
CA TYR A 47 -0.90 -15.94 6.52
C TYR A 47 -1.27 -16.85 5.33
N GLY A 48 -0.40 -17.77 4.92
CA GLY A 48 -0.56 -18.59 3.71
C GLY A 48 -0.30 -17.83 2.40
N GLU A 49 0.05 -16.55 2.48
CA GLU A 49 0.40 -15.66 1.37
C GLU A 49 1.57 -14.76 1.78
N ARG A 50 2.41 -14.36 0.81
CA ARG A 50 3.52 -13.43 1.06
C ARG A 50 2.95 -12.03 1.25
N ARG A 51 3.26 -11.41 2.38
CA ARG A 51 2.79 -10.07 2.72
C ARG A 51 3.93 -9.06 2.73
N PHE A 52 3.68 -7.84 2.28
CA PHE A 52 4.67 -6.76 2.31
C PHE A 52 4.16 -5.53 3.04
N ASN A 53 4.99 -5.02 3.95
CA ASN A 53 4.81 -3.72 4.56
C ASN A 53 5.63 -2.68 3.80
N MET A 54 5.06 -1.49 3.65
CA MET A 54 5.69 -0.38 2.96
C MET A 54 5.71 0.86 3.86
N LEU A 55 6.87 1.51 3.92
CA LEU A 55 7.04 2.86 4.46
C LEU A 55 7.36 3.79 3.31
N VAL A 56 6.63 4.88 3.19
CA VAL A 56 6.75 5.79 2.05
C VAL A 56 6.49 7.23 2.46
N ALA A 57 7.18 8.18 1.84
CA ALA A 57 6.89 9.59 1.98
C ALA A 57 5.90 10.01 0.89
N VAL A 58 4.69 10.44 1.28
CA VAL A 58 3.67 10.97 0.36
C VAL A 58 3.37 12.40 0.78
N ARG A 59 3.50 13.35 -0.15
CA ARG A 59 3.29 14.80 0.12
C ARG A 59 4.06 15.29 1.36
N GLY A 60 5.28 14.80 1.57
CA GLY A 60 6.16 15.18 2.69
C GLY A 60 5.83 14.53 4.04
N VAL A 61 4.89 13.58 4.09
CA VAL A 61 4.52 12.86 5.32
C VAL A 61 4.89 11.38 5.17
N ILE A 62 5.57 10.81 6.17
CA ILE A 62 5.86 9.38 6.21
C ILE A 62 4.58 8.61 6.57
N ARG A 63 4.19 7.67 5.71
CA ARG A 63 3.02 6.80 5.86
C ARG A 63 3.46 5.34 5.95
N PHE A 64 2.78 4.59 6.81
CA PHE A 64 2.93 3.14 6.93
C PHE A 64 1.75 2.45 6.27
N LEU A 65 2.05 1.56 5.34
CA LEU A 65 1.12 0.78 4.54
C LEU A 65 1.36 -0.68 4.86
N ASP A 66 0.37 -1.36 5.45
CA ASP A 66 0.44 -2.81 5.61
C ASP A 66 -0.28 -3.51 4.46
N ASP A 67 0.12 -4.77 4.20
CA ASP A 67 -0.35 -5.66 3.12
C ASP A 67 -1.85 -6.01 3.16
N SER A 68 -2.63 -5.23 3.88
CA SER A 68 -4.03 -5.04 3.61
C SER A 68 -4.36 -4.77 2.14
N PHE A 69 -3.42 -4.40 1.29
CA PHE A 69 -3.58 -4.28 -0.17
C PHE A 69 -3.59 -5.66 -0.84
N LYS A 70 -4.74 -6.34 -0.82
CA LYS A 70 -4.88 -7.61 -1.54
C LYS A 70 -4.60 -7.42 -3.03
N ASN A 71 -3.52 -8.08 -3.48
CA ASN A 71 -3.22 -8.46 -4.85
C ASN A 71 -3.35 -7.38 -5.92
N ARG A 72 -2.26 -6.62 -6.15
CA ARG A 72 -1.47 -6.67 -7.40
C ARG A 72 -0.37 -5.59 -7.38
N ILE A 73 0.61 -5.72 -6.49
CA ILE A 73 1.94 -5.16 -6.78
C ILE A 73 2.59 -6.17 -7.73
N THR A 74 2.23 -6.12 -9.01
CA THR A 74 3.07 -6.72 -10.05
C THR A 74 4.39 -5.99 -10.00
N SER A 75 5.40 -6.67 -9.43
CA SER A 75 6.84 -6.38 -9.51
C SER A 75 7.19 -5.21 -10.43
N PRO A 76 7.81 -4.12 -9.94
CA PRO A 76 8.44 -3.17 -10.85
C PRO A 76 9.60 -3.92 -11.52
N ARG A 77 9.39 -4.38 -12.76
CA ARG A 77 10.52 -4.82 -13.60
C ARG A 77 11.42 -3.60 -13.77
N GLY A 78 12.62 -3.64 -13.18
CA GLY A 78 13.57 -2.56 -13.31
C GLY A 78 14.75 -2.64 -12.36
N ALA A 79 15.51 -3.73 -12.42
CA ALA A 79 16.97 -3.77 -12.33
C ALA A 79 17.47 -5.12 -12.85
#